data_AF-A0A972K9Q0-F1
#
_entry.id   AF-A0A972K9Q0-F1
#
_cell.length_a   1.000
_cell.length_b   1.000
_cell.length_c   1.000
_cell.angle_alpha   90.00
_cell.angle_beta   90.00
_cell.angle_gamma   90.00
#
_symmetry.space_group_name_H-M   'P 1'
#
loop_
_entity.id
_entity.type
_entity.pdbx_description
1 polymer ?
#
loop_
_entity_poly.entity_id
_entity_poly.type
_entity_poly.pdbx_seq_one_letter_code
_entity_poly.pdbx_strand_id
1 'polypeptide(L)'
;MKTNLVVNDTIVPLNPFTQRYIGNILKAITLSLGYEARKVNLCIDQDDLRLYADDQEVPIKKEFVKLIIESTIKGILSPLKGIFLLERILISSTE
;
A
#
# COMPACT_ATOMS: atom_id res chain seq x y z
N MET A 1 10.57 -4.11 -7.23
CA MET A 1 10.04 -2.76 -7.01
C MET A 1 10.81 -2.10 -5.88
N LYS A 2 11.25 -0.86 -6.10
CA LYS A 2 11.70 0.06 -5.07
C LYS A 2 10.48 0.65 -4.38
N THR A 3 10.45 0.62 -3.04
CA THR A 3 9.26 0.95 -2.26
C THR A 3 9.59 1.94 -1.17
N ASN A 4 8.81 3.00 -1.07
CA ASN A 4 8.86 3.99 -0.01
C ASN A 4 7.62 3.84 0.87
N LEU A 5 7.80 3.99 2.17
CA LEU A 5 6.73 3.98 3.17
C LEU A 5 6.78 5.28 3.96
N VAL A 6 5.66 5.96 4.04
CA VAL A 6 5.45 7.16 4.85
C VAL A 6 4.27 6.89 5.77
N VAL A 7 4.46 7.21 7.04
CA VAL A 7 3.47 7.01 8.11
C VAL A 7 3.37 8.29 8.90
N ASN A 8 2.17 8.89 8.96
CA ASN A 8 1.95 10.22 9.56
C ASN A 8 2.99 11.25 9.08
N ASP A 9 3.18 11.31 7.76
CA ASP A 9 4.15 12.20 7.09
C ASP A 9 5.63 11.96 7.47
N THR A 10 5.93 10.89 8.21
CA THR A 10 7.28 10.46 8.57
C THR A 10 7.75 9.32 7.67
N ILE A 11 8.93 9.44 7.08
CA ILE A 11 9.52 8.38 6.26
C ILE A 11 9.98 7.23 7.16
N VAL A 12 9.46 6.02 6.90
CA VAL A 12 9.88 4.80 7.57
C VAL A 12 10.97 4.11 6.74
N PRO A 13 12.20 3.96 7.27
CA PRO A 13 13.27 3.32 6.53
C PRO A 13 12.97 1.83 6.30
N LEU A 14 13.00 1.40 5.03
CA LEU A 14 12.79 0.01 4.65
C LEU A 14 14.11 -0.61 4.14
N ASN A 15 14.43 -1.80 4.63
CA ASN A 15 15.54 -2.59 4.09
C ASN A 15 15.15 -3.22 2.71
N PRO A 16 16.13 -3.76 1.95
CA PRO A 16 15.86 -4.32 0.63
C PRO A 16 14.83 -5.46 0.59
N PHE A 17 14.75 -6.28 1.66
CA PHE A 17 13.73 -7.33 1.76
C PHE A 17 12.34 -6.71 1.89
N THR A 18 12.14 -5.80 2.85
CA THR A 18 10.84 -5.18 3.12
C THR A 18 10.34 -4.36 1.94
N GLN A 19 11.23 -3.64 1.24
CA GLN A 19 10.87 -2.90 0.03
C GLN A 19 10.28 -3.82 -1.04
N ARG A 20 10.99 -4.91 -1.36
CA ARG A 20 10.56 -5.87 -2.38
C ARG A 20 9.28 -6.59 -1.97
N TYR A 21 9.18 -7.00 -0.71
CA TYR A 21 8.03 -7.74 -0.19
C TYR A 21 6.74 -6.90 -0.27
N ILE A 22 6.76 -5.67 0.27
CA ILE A 22 5.60 -4.77 0.23
C ILE A 22 5.25 -4.40 -1.21
N GLY A 23 6.24 -4.04 -2.03
CA GLY A 23 5.99 -3.61 -3.41
C GLY A 23 5.38 -4.72 -4.26
N ASN A 24 5.87 -5.95 -4.12
CA ASN A 24 5.31 -7.10 -4.84
C ASN A 24 3.86 -7.40 -4.42
N ILE A 25 3.52 -7.23 -3.15
CA ILE A 25 2.15 -7.41 -2.66
C ILE A 25 1.23 -6.34 -3.24
N LEU A 26 1.65 -5.07 -3.26
CA LEU A 26 0.89 -4.00 -3.89
C LEU A 26 0.66 -4.25 -5.37
N LYS A 27 1.67 -4.71 -6.10
CA LYS A 27 1.55 -5.10 -7.51
C LYS A 27 0.58 -6.27 -7.70
N ALA A 28 0.62 -7.26 -6.81
CA ALA A 28 -0.31 -8.39 -6.87
C ALA A 28 -1.76 -7.95 -6.59
N ILE A 29 -1.97 -6.99 -5.68
CA ILE A 29 -3.30 -6.41 -5.40
C ILE A 29 -3.83 -5.68 -6.63
N THR A 30 -3.05 -4.78 -7.24
CA THR A 30 -3.49 -4.06 -8.45
C THR A 30 -3.77 -5.03 -9.60
N LEU A 31 -2.92 -6.03 -9.80
CA LEU A 31 -3.11 -7.06 -10.82
C LEU A 31 -4.39 -7.86 -10.57
N SER A 32 -4.69 -8.21 -9.32
CA SER A 32 -5.92 -8.92 -8.94
C SER A 32 -7.18 -8.10 -9.17
N LEU A 33 -7.05 -6.76 -9.21
CA LEU A 33 -8.13 -5.84 -9.57
C LEU A 33 -8.25 -5.64 -11.09
N GLY A 34 -7.37 -6.24 -11.90
CA GLY A 34 -7.34 -6.11 -13.36
C GLY A 34 -6.47 -4.98 -13.88
N TYR A 35 -5.59 -4.41 -13.04
CA TYR A 35 -4.70 -3.30 -13.39
C TYR A 35 -3.24 -3.74 -13.36
N GLU A 36 -2.60 -3.78 -14.53
CA GLU A 36 -1.16 -3.93 -14.65
C GLU A 36 -0.50 -2.56 -14.60
N ALA A 37 0.46 -2.37 -13.70
CA ALA A 37 1.13 -1.08 -13.51
C ALA A 37 2.60 -1.24 -13.14
N ARG A 38 3.41 -0.27 -13.56
CA ARG A 38 4.84 -0.14 -13.18
C ARG A 38 5.02 0.64 -11.88
N LYS A 39 4.06 1.52 -11.57
CA LYS A 39 3.99 2.33 -10.37
C LYS A 39 2.67 2.06 -9.66
N VAL A 40 2.76 1.76 -8.37
CA VAL A 40 1.60 1.57 -7.50
C VAL A 40 1.72 2.49 -6.31
N ASN A 41 0.69 3.31 -6.07
CA ASN A 41 0.58 4.09 -4.84
C ASN A 41 -0.65 3.65 -4.06
N LEU A 42 -0.48 3.37 -2.78
CA LEU A 42 -1.57 3.10 -1.86
C LEU A 42 -1.57 4.15 -0.76
N CYS A 43 -2.71 4.81 -0.57
CA CYS A 43 -2.97 5.71 0.55
C CYS A 43 -4.07 5.10 1.41
N ILE A 44 -3.80 4.96 2.70
CA ILE A 44 -4.79 4.59 3.72
C ILE A 44 -4.85 5.76 4.71
N ASP A 45 -6.03 6.32 4.87
CA ASP A 45 -6.34 7.31 5.90
C ASP A 45 -7.47 6.78 6.81
N GLN A 46 -7.99 7.59 7.74
CA GLN A 46 -8.96 7.13 8.74
C GLN A 46 -10.31 6.69 8.12
N ASP A 47 -10.66 7.23 6.95
CA ASP A 47 -11.97 7.05 6.34
C ASP A 47 -11.88 6.33 4.98
N ASP A 48 -10.70 6.31 4.37
CA ASP A 48 -10.55 5.88 2.99
C ASP A 48 -9.27 5.12 2.66
N LEU A 49 -9.38 4.34 1.59
CA LEU A 49 -8.29 3.60 0.97
C LEU A 49 -8.32 3.93 -0.52
N ARG A 50 -7.28 4.59 -0.99
CA ARG A 50 -7.12 4.99 -2.39
C ARG A 50 -5.90 4.32 -2.98
N LEU A 51 -6.13 3.62 -4.08
CA LEU A 51 -5.10 2.88 -4.81
C LEU A 51 -4.93 3.50 -6.19
N TYR A 52 -3.69 3.71 -6.61
CA TYR A 52 -3.36 4.25 -7.91
C TYR A 52 -2.42 3.29 -8.65
N ALA A 53 -2.72 3.05 -9.92
CA ALA A 53 -1.96 2.25 -10.86
C ALA A 53 -1.52 3.17 -12.00
N ASP A 54 -0.20 3.42 -12.13
CA ASP A 54 0.39 4.36 -13.12
C ASP A 54 -0.34 5.73 -13.16
N ASP A 55 -0.54 6.30 -11.96
CA ASP A 55 -1.19 7.60 -11.72
C ASP A 55 -2.71 7.65 -12.05
N GLN A 56 -3.32 6.52 -12.39
CA GLN A 56 -4.77 6.37 -12.49
C GLN A 56 -5.34 5.75 -11.21
N GLU A 57 -6.40 6.36 -10.66
CA GLU A 57 -7.09 5.81 -9.51
C GLU A 57 -7.83 4.52 -9.88
N VAL A 58 -7.63 3.49 -9.07
CA VAL A 58 -8.26 2.17 -9.22
C VAL A 58 -9.60 2.18 -8.47
N PRO A 59 -10.75 2.09 -9.16
CA PRO A 59 -12.05 2.12 -8.51
C PRO A 59 -12.34 0.81 -7.76
N ILE A 60 -12.20 0.83 -6.44
CA ILE A 60 -12.53 -0.31 -5.56
C ILE A 60 -14.01 -0.21 -5.14
N LYS A 61 -14.91 -0.80 -5.94
CA LYS A 61 -16.37 -0.65 -5.77
C LYS A 61 -16.97 -1.45 -4.62
N LYS A 62 -16.29 -2.48 -4.13
CA LYS A 62 -16.83 -3.42 -3.14
C LYS A 62 -16.14 -3.23 -1.80
N GLU A 63 -16.92 -2.94 -0.77
CA GLU A 63 -16.40 -2.67 0.58
C GLU A 63 -15.55 -3.82 1.13
N PHE A 64 -15.96 -5.07 0.88
CA PHE A 64 -15.18 -6.23 1.34
C PHE A 64 -13.77 -6.28 0.72
N VAL A 65 -13.61 -5.82 -0.53
CA VAL A 65 -12.31 -5.79 -1.22
C VAL A 65 -11.41 -4.74 -0.57
N LYS A 66 -11.97 -3.57 -0.25
CA LYS A 66 -11.31 -2.51 0.49
C LYS A 66 -10.80 -3.03 1.85
N LEU A 67 -11.66 -3.71 2.61
CA LEU A 67 -11.31 -4.31 3.90
C LEU A 67 -10.20 -5.38 3.80
N ILE A 68 -10.22 -6.23 2.77
CA ILE A 68 -9.17 -7.25 2.55
C ILE A 68 -7.82 -6.56 2.30
N ILE A 69 -7.78 -5.56 1.42
CA ILE A 69 -6.56 -4.83 1.08
C ILE A 69 -6.04 -4.12 2.32
N GLU A 70 -6.89 -3.37 3.01
CA GLU A 70 -6.54 -2.62 4.21
C GLU A 70 -5.99 -3.52 5.32
N SER A 71 -6.69 -4.62 5.62
CA SER A 71 -6.27 -5.59 6.64
C SER A 71 -4.95 -6.26 6.29
N THR A 72 -4.75 -6.58 5.02
CA THR A 72 -3.50 -7.19 4.53
C THR A 72 -2.34 -6.23 4.72
N ILE A 73 -2.50 -4.97 4.32
CA ILE A 73 -1.46 -3.95 4.42
C ILE A 73 -1.16 -3.62 5.87
N LYS A 74 -2.18 -3.41 6.71
CA LYS A 74 -2.01 -3.23 8.16
C LYS A 74 -1.29 -4.42 8.79
N GLY A 75 -1.65 -5.65 8.40
CA GLY A 75 -0.99 -6.87 8.86
C GLY A 75 0.51 -6.92 8.50
N ILE A 76 0.86 -6.59 7.26
CA ILE A 76 2.25 -6.54 6.78
C ILE A 76 3.07 -5.47 7.51
N LEU A 77 2.45 -4.33 7.82
CA LEU A 77 3.11 -3.20 8.47
C LEU A 77 3.20 -3.35 9.99
N SER A 78 2.33 -4.16 10.61
CA SER A 78 2.28 -4.36 12.07
C SER A 78 3.61 -4.74 12.74
N PRO A 79 4.55 -5.48 12.11
CA PRO A 79 5.85 -5.79 12.71
C PRO A 79 6.86 -4.64 12.60
N LEU A 80 6.58 -3.61 11.80
CA LEU A 80 7.45 -2.43 11.68
C LEU A 80 7.23 -1.55 12.92
N LYS A 81 8.29 -1.35 13.70
CA LYS A 81 8.25 -0.54 14.91
C LYS A 81 7.64 0.84 14.62
N GLY A 82 6.63 1.21 15.40
CA GLY A 82 6.04 2.56 15.37
C GLY A 82 4.93 2.76 14.35
N ILE A 83 4.36 1.69 13.76
CA ILE A 83 3.14 1.80 12.94
C ILE A 83 1.92 1.39 13.77
N PHE A 84 1.09 2.36 14.15
CA PHE A 84 -0.13 2.17 14.96
C PHE A 84 -1.41 2.20 14.10
N LEU A 85 -2.52 1.76 14.70
CA LEU A 85 -3.81 1.51 14.02
C LEU A 85 -4.48 2.76 13.42
N LEU A 86 -4.06 3.97 13.81
CA LEU A 86 -4.72 5.26 13.53
C LEU A 86 -3.93 6.17 12.56
N GLU A 87 -2.99 5.61 11.83
CA GLU A 87 -1.99 6.40 11.11
C GLU A 87 -2.30 6.53 9.62
N ARG A 88 -2.00 7.70 9.06
CA ARG A 88 -2.04 7.92 7.61
C ARG A 88 -0.85 7.20 6.99
N ILE A 89 -1.12 6.21 6.16
CA ILE A 89 -0.12 5.38 5.50
C ILE A 89 -0.09 5.72 4.02
N LEU A 90 1.09 6.04 3.51
CA LEU A 90 1.36 6.17 2.08
C LEU A 90 2.46 5.19 1.70
N ILE A 91 2.17 4.31 0.75
CA ILE A 91 3.14 3.41 0.16
C ILE A 91 3.24 3.72 -1.33
N SER A 92 4.46 3.96 -1.80
CA SER A 92 4.76 4.17 -3.22
C SER A 92 5.77 3.13 -3.68
N SER A 93 5.38 2.31 -4.65
CA SER A 93 6.21 1.26 -5.24
C SER A 93 6.41 1.53 -6.72
N THR A 94 7.64 1.43 -7.22
CA THR A 94 7.95 1.56 -8.65
C THR A 94 8.94 0.47 -9.05
N GLU A 95 8.76 -0.09 -10.24
CA GLU A 95 9.71 -1.07 -10.80
C GLU A 95 11.13 -0.50 -10.95
#